data_AF-A0A1G8T0P3-F1
#
_entry.id   AF-A0A1G8T0P3-F1
#
_cell.length_a   1.000
_cell.length_b   1.000
_cell.length_c   1.000
_cell.angle_alpha   90.00
_cell.angle_beta   90.00
_cell.angle_gamma   90.00
#
_symmetry.space_group_name_H-M   'P 1'
#
loop_
_entity.id
_entity.type
_entity.pdbx_description
1 polymer ?
#
loop_
_entity_poly.entity_id
_entity_poly.type
_entity_poly.pdbx_seq_one_letter_code
_entity_poly.pdbx_strand_id
1 'polypeptide(L)'
;MTVTDNAINAIPRFSRSWTDRIRFFDKSVTEVRAVTSADGVEPAGRDTGPGRAGRDTGAASDVPAVLVAAMAAAARAGRLAAGEPAGPEDAGSDQDGDQGGDQGVQARKRRIDGQATAAAESILRGFAERLVIVAGEGPGEQMPGAFVGQELGGDASSPRTWSGIFDYVDGTTLTALGLPGALSLGGLGEGLRSVPDLQAYAVLAPVSIAGRLDLGTPPEEHALDLIDAIGAECGVRRRGDLRVVTHSHDTGPFHQTLIRRLREGGVGDVVVPDPVIIEPPYVLARAGLVEPRVDTMIGVFGFPELMFACLILELIAPQFTFVFRPASLSGLRGESSTLAPLFDFEDDEVEQLAAVGLRPHEQFVGSHLVPAGTGRAAAMFSVTGSPLLRLDPPERHGDSVAVAGLLLERGRTTRLRITSDL
;
A
#
# COMPACT_ATOMS: atom_id res chain seq x y z
N MET A 1 -7.00 -52.21 -2.81
CA MET A 1 -6.48 -51.09 -2.01
C MET A 1 -5.98 -50.08 -3.01
N THR A 2 -6.88 -49.16 -3.37
CA THR A 2 -6.73 -48.23 -4.48
C THR A 2 -7.47 -46.97 -4.02
N VAL A 3 -6.74 -45.89 -3.81
CA VAL A 3 -7.28 -44.60 -3.36
C VAL A 3 -7.84 -43.91 -4.60
N THR A 4 -9.14 -43.66 -4.60
CA THR A 4 -9.86 -42.95 -5.67
C THR A 4 -9.84 -41.45 -5.40
N ASP A 5 -9.43 -40.69 -6.42
CA ASP A 5 -9.71 -39.27 -6.61
C ASP A 5 -11.21 -38.99 -6.42
N ASN A 6 -11.56 -38.16 -5.44
CA ASN A 6 -12.81 -37.39 -5.39
C ASN A 6 -12.81 -36.46 -4.15
N ALA A 7 -12.20 -35.28 -4.28
CA ALA A 7 -12.48 -34.13 -3.40
C ALA A 7 -12.12 -32.77 -4.06
N ILE A 8 -12.19 -32.70 -5.40
CA ILE A 8 -12.13 -31.43 -6.14
C ILE A 8 -13.47 -31.31 -6.86
N ASN A 9 -14.51 -30.91 -6.14
CA ASN A 9 -15.79 -30.41 -6.70
C ASN A 9 -16.71 -29.95 -5.58
N ALA A 10 -16.43 -28.77 -5.04
CA ALA A 10 -17.42 -27.94 -4.36
C ALA A 10 -17.09 -26.47 -4.65
N ILE A 11 -17.04 -26.11 -5.94
CA ILE A 11 -17.04 -24.71 -6.37
C ILE A 11 -18.47 -24.20 -6.14
N PRO A 12 -18.71 -23.22 -5.25
CA PRO A 12 -20.02 -22.59 -5.17
C PRO A 12 -20.27 -21.92 -6.52
N ARG A 13 -21.38 -22.25 -7.18
CA ARG A 13 -21.84 -21.46 -8.33
C ARG A 13 -22.26 -20.10 -7.80
N PHE A 14 -21.40 -19.11 -7.94
CA PHE A 14 -21.68 -17.72 -7.57
C PHE A 14 -22.85 -17.20 -8.41
N SER A 15 -23.96 -16.87 -7.75
CA SER A 15 -25.11 -16.25 -8.39
C SER A 15 -24.78 -14.80 -8.79
N ARG A 16 -25.31 -14.36 -9.94
CA ARG A 16 -24.97 -13.12 -10.66
C ARG A 16 -25.47 -11.81 -10.02
N SER A 17 -25.47 -11.67 -8.69
CA SER A 17 -25.90 -10.40 -8.06
C SER A 17 -25.07 -10.05 -6.82
N TRP A 18 -23.82 -9.63 -7.04
CA TRP A 18 -23.04 -8.89 -6.03
C TRP A 18 -23.30 -7.36 -6.09
N THR A 19 -24.08 -6.90 -7.06
CA THR A 19 -24.38 -5.48 -7.31
C THR A 19 -25.55 -4.91 -6.49
N ASP A 20 -26.29 -5.75 -5.76
CA ASP A 20 -27.45 -5.29 -4.99
C ASP A 20 -27.13 -5.14 -3.50
N ARG A 21 -26.50 -3.99 -3.13
CA ARG A 21 -26.69 -3.22 -1.87
C ARG A 21 -25.55 -2.26 -1.48
N ILE A 22 -24.79 -1.70 -2.44
CA ILE A 22 -23.92 -0.55 -2.13
C ILE A 22 -24.73 0.74 -2.32
N ARG A 23 -25.11 1.41 -1.22
CA ARG A 23 -25.71 2.75 -1.27
C ARG A 23 -24.61 3.79 -1.06
N PHE A 24 -24.18 4.40 -2.15
CA PHE A 24 -23.29 5.55 -2.14
C PHE A 24 -24.08 6.83 -1.84
N PHE A 25 -23.78 7.52 -0.74
CA PHE A 25 -24.26 8.88 -0.48
C PHE A 25 -23.11 9.73 0.12
N ASP A 26 -23.00 10.97 -0.36
CA ASP A 26 -22.08 12.04 0.09
C ASP A 26 -22.25 12.31 1.61
N LYS A 27 -21.28 12.62 2.49
CA LYS A 27 -19.91 13.17 2.36
C LYS A 27 -19.00 12.83 3.58
N SER A 28 -19.32 11.81 4.41
CA SER A 28 -18.53 11.58 5.64
C SER A 28 -18.39 10.14 6.18
N VAL A 29 -19.31 9.20 5.97
CA VAL A 29 -19.11 7.77 6.34
C VAL A 29 -20.07 6.92 5.51
N THR A 30 -19.58 5.89 4.81
CA THR A 30 -20.41 4.86 4.16
C THR A 30 -20.37 3.58 4.99
N GLU A 31 -21.50 3.12 5.53
CA GLU A 31 -21.64 1.76 6.08
C GLU A 31 -21.97 0.81 4.92
N VAL A 32 -21.06 -0.10 4.57
CA VAL A 32 -21.32 -1.18 3.61
C VAL A 32 -21.49 -2.48 4.40
N ARG A 33 -22.68 -3.08 4.32
CA ARG A 33 -22.94 -4.42 4.83
C ARG A 33 -22.68 -5.43 3.72
N ALA A 34 -21.58 -6.17 3.81
CA ALA A 34 -21.35 -7.36 3.01
C ALA A 34 -21.65 -8.58 3.89
N VAL A 35 -22.74 -9.29 3.60
CA VAL A 35 -23.08 -10.56 4.27
C VAL A 35 -22.46 -11.68 3.46
N THR A 36 -21.42 -12.32 3.98
CA THR A 36 -20.88 -13.57 3.44
C THR A 36 -21.51 -14.74 4.20
N SER A 37 -22.74 -15.11 3.87
CA SER A 37 -23.32 -16.35 4.40
C SER A 37 -22.97 -17.52 3.49
N ALA A 38 -22.17 -18.46 4.00
CA ALA A 38 -22.00 -19.77 3.40
C ALA A 38 -23.18 -20.66 3.84
N ASP A 39 -24.33 -20.56 3.19
CA ASP A 39 -25.38 -21.59 3.33
C ASP A 39 -26.32 -21.64 2.10
N GLY A 40 -26.65 -22.87 1.71
CA GLY A 40 -27.01 -23.28 0.35
C GLY A 40 -28.40 -22.91 -0.20
N VAL A 41 -28.56 -23.15 -1.51
CA VAL A 41 -29.82 -22.97 -2.24
C VAL A 41 -30.16 -24.24 -3.03
N GLU A 42 -31.35 -24.79 -2.77
CA GLU A 42 -32.03 -25.83 -3.57
C GLU A 42 -32.44 -25.31 -4.98
N PRO A 43 -32.53 -26.17 -6.00
CA PRO A 43 -32.71 -25.72 -7.38
C PRO A 43 -34.19 -25.59 -7.76
N ALA A 44 -34.57 -24.45 -8.33
CA ALA A 44 -35.87 -24.28 -8.98
C ALA A 44 -35.71 -23.92 -10.48
N GLY A 45 -36.27 -24.78 -11.33
CA GLY A 45 -37.06 -24.41 -12.51
C GLY A 45 -36.35 -23.84 -13.74
N ARG A 46 -36.24 -24.66 -14.78
CA ARG A 46 -36.03 -24.20 -16.17
C ARG A 46 -37.29 -23.52 -16.70
N ASP A 47 -37.13 -22.39 -17.37
CA ASP A 47 -38.04 -22.01 -18.46
C ASP A 47 -37.28 -21.29 -19.59
N THR A 48 -37.69 -21.58 -20.81
CA THR A 48 -37.02 -21.28 -22.08
C THR A 48 -37.93 -20.44 -22.98
N GLY A 49 -37.45 -19.30 -23.50
CA GLY A 49 -38.10 -18.66 -24.66
C GLY A 49 -37.64 -17.22 -24.95
N PRO A 50 -37.63 -16.76 -26.22
CA PRO A 50 -36.50 -15.98 -26.74
C PRO A 50 -36.82 -14.54 -27.19
N GLY A 51 -35.79 -13.70 -27.17
CA GLY A 51 -35.61 -12.62 -28.15
C GLY A 51 -35.78 -11.18 -27.65
N ARG A 52 -34.68 -10.44 -27.56
CA ARG A 52 -34.52 -9.14 -28.24
C ARG A 52 -33.11 -8.54 -28.06
N ALA A 53 -32.56 -8.18 -29.22
CA ALA A 53 -31.64 -7.08 -29.50
C ALA A 53 -30.45 -6.86 -28.56
N GLY A 54 -29.25 -7.15 -29.08
CA GLY A 54 -27.98 -6.77 -28.50
C GLY A 54 -27.94 -5.29 -28.15
N ARG A 55 -27.89 -5.02 -26.85
CA ARG A 55 -27.14 -3.91 -26.30
C ARG A 55 -25.87 -4.51 -25.75
N ASP A 56 -24.76 -4.03 -26.26
CA ASP A 56 -23.44 -4.21 -25.71
C ASP A 56 -23.41 -3.52 -24.33
N THR A 57 -23.95 -4.18 -23.31
CA THR A 57 -23.75 -3.80 -21.92
C THR A 57 -22.46 -4.46 -21.48
N GLY A 58 -21.33 -3.89 -21.88
CA GLY A 58 -20.06 -4.19 -21.24
C GLY A 58 -20.25 -4.00 -19.74
N ALA A 59 -20.34 -5.10 -19.00
CA ALA A 59 -20.40 -5.07 -17.55
C ALA A 59 -19.16 -4.30 -17.11
N ALA A 60 -19.36 -3.11 -16.54
CA ALA A 60 -18.27 -2.37 -15.92
C ALA A 60 -17.65 -3.32 -14.89
N SER A 61 -16.33 -3.54 -14.98
CA SER A 61 -15.65 -4.27 -13.93
C SER A 61 -15.79 -3.46 -12.63
N ASP A 62 -16.37 -4.07 -11.60
CA ASP A 62 -16.56 -3.45 -10.28
C ASP A 62 -15.22 -3.41 -9.51
N VAL A 63 -14.18 -2.85 -10.16
CA VAL A 63 -12.81 -2.71 -9.65
C VAL A 63 -12.76 -2.09 -8.25
N PRO A 64 -13.49 -0.99 -7.96
CA PRO A 64 -13.51 -0.46 -6.61
C PRO A 64 -14.11 -1.43 -5.58
N ALA A 65 -15.12 -2.22 -5.95
CA ALA A 65 -15.80 -3.11 -5.01
C ALA A 65 -14.94 -4.31 -4.65
N VAL A 66 -14.30 -4.96 -5.63
CA VAL A 66 -13.40 -6.10 -5.36
C VAL A 66 -12.19 -5.65 -4.54
N LEU A 67 -11.64 -4.47 -4.83
CA LEU A 67 -10.51 -3.91 -4.11
C LEU A 67 -10.88 -3.61 -2.65
N VAL A 68 -12.02 -2.96 -2.43
CA VAL A 68 -12.55 -2.66 -1.09
C VAL A 68 -12.78 -3.94 -0.29
N ALA A 69 -13.40 -4.95 -0.91
CA ALA A 69 -13.66 -6.22 -0.25
C ALA A 69 -12.36 -6.94 0.14
N ALA A 70 -11.38 -7.01 -0.76
CA ALA A 70 -10.10 -7.65 -0.52
C ALA A 70 -9.32 -6.98 0.63
N MET A 71 -9.20 -5.65 0.60
CA MET A 71 -8.44 -4.92 1.62
C MET A 71 -9.14 -4.87 2.98
N ALA A 72 -10.48 -4.80 3.01
CA ALA A 72 -11.24 -4.91 4.25
C ALA A 72 -11.09 -6.32 4.88
N ALA A 73 -11.09 -7.37 4.06
CA ALA A 73 -10.88 -8.74 4.51
C ALA A 73 -9.46 -8.96 5.05
N ALA A 74 -8.45 -8.45 4.34
CA ALA A 74 -7.05 -8.45 4.77
C ALA A 74 -6.88 -7.77 6.14
N ALA A 75 -7.41 -6.55 6.30
CA ALA A 75 -7.28 -5.81 7.54
C ALA A 75 -7.97 -6.50 8.72
N ARG A 76 -9.16 -7.07 8.50
CA ARG A 76 -9.85 -7.90 9.49
C ARG A 76 -9.01 -9.12 9.88
N ALA A 77 -8.55 -9.89 8.89
CA ALA A 77 -7.83 -11.13 9.12
C ALA A 77 -6.50 -10.88 9.84
N GLY A 78 -5.74 -9.86 9.42
CA GLY A 78 -4.50 -9.45 10.08
C GLY A 78 -4.73 -9.07 11.55
N ARG A 79 -5.78 -8.30 11.85
CA ARG A 79 -6.13 -7.94 13.23
C ARG A 79 -6.53 -9.14 14.08
N LEU A 80 -7.36 -10.05 13.55
CA LEU A 80 -7.77 -11.26 14.27
C LEU A 80 -6.58 -12.21 14.50
N ALA A 81 -5.67 -12.31 13.53
CA ALA A 81 -4.46 -13.11 13.61
C ALA A 81 -3.45 -12.56 14.62
N ALA A 82 -3.48 -11.26 14.91
CA ALA A 82 -2.63 -10.66 15.93
C ALA A 82 -2.90 -11.22 17.33
N GLY A 83 -4.15 -11.57 17.65
CA GLY A 83 -4.57 -12.02 18.98
C GLY A 83 -4.53 -10.91 20.05
N GLU A 84 -4.48 -11.27 21.32
CA GLU A 84 -4.23 -10.29 22.40
C GLU A 84 -2.82 -9.70 22.25
N PRO A 85 -2.64 -8.37 22.43
CA PRO A 85 -1.34 -7.73 22.29
C PRO A 85 -0.32 -8.40 23.22
N ALA A 86 0.91 -8.57 22.72
CA ALA A 86 2.01 -9.04 23.54
C ALA A 86 2.18 -8.08 24.74
N GLY A 87 2.36 -8.60 25.95
CA GLY A 87 2.54 -7.75 27.13
C GLY A 87 3.83 -6.95 27.04
N PRO A 88 4.03 -5.90 27.85
CA PRO A 88 5.31 -5.19 27.92
C PRO A 88 6.49 -6.09 28.32
N GLU A 89 6.23 -7.28 28.86
CA GLU A 89 7.22 -8.31 29.17
C GLU A 89 7.69 -9.10 27.94
N ASP A 90 6.92 -9.09 26.84
CA ASP A 90 7.27 -9.75 25.56
C ASP A 90 8.02 -8.80 24.60
N ALA A 91 7.93 -7.49 24.84
CA ALA A 91 8.73 -6.47 24.16
C ALA A 91 10.08 -6.37 24.88
N GLY A 92 10.94 -7.36 24.68
CA GLY A 92 12.32 -7.33 25.17
C GLY A 92 12.98 -6.01 24.78
N SER A 93 13.69 -5.39 25.73
CA SER A 93 14.55 -4.26 25.42
C SER A 93 15.56 -4.68 24.35
N ASP A 94 15.69 -3.92 23.27
CA ASP A 94 16.74 -4.04 22.25
C ASP A 94 18.15 -3.70 22.80
N GLN A 95 18.40 -4.00 24.07
CA GLN A 95 19.69 -3.99 24.72
C GLN A 95 19.85 -5.35 25.39
N ASP A 96 20.83 -6.11 24.89
CA ASP A 96 21.30 -7.41 25.36
C ASP A 96 20.57 -8.67 24.84
N GLY A 97 20.91 -9.07 23.62
CA GLY A 97 21.34 -10.44 23.28
C GLY A 97 20.45 -11.67 23.57
N ASP A 98 19.22 -11.52 24.06
CA ASP A 98 18.32 -12.65 24.33
C ASP A 98 17.43 -12.96 23.12
N GLN A 99 17.75 -14.05 22.43
CA GLN A 99 17.10 -14.50 21.19
C GLN A 99 15.67 -15.05 21.39
N GLY A 100 15.13 -15.02 22.62
CA GLY A 100 13.83 -15.59 22.97
C GLY A 100 12.61 -14.74 22.63
N GLY A 101 12.67 -13.42 22.82
CA GLY A 101 11.54 -12.49 22.60
C GLY A 101 11.29 -12.17 21.12
N ASP A 102 12.37 -11.95 20.35
CA ASP A 102 12.31 -11.62 18.92
C ASP A 102 11.66 -12.74 18.09
N GLN A 103 11.93 -14.02 18.42
CA GLN A 103 11.32 -15.15 17.72
C GLN A 103 9.78 -15.17 17.84
N GLY A 104 9.23 -14.74 18.98
CA GLY A 104 7.79 -14.66 19.21
C GLY A 104 7.12 -13.57 18.37
N VAL A 105 7.74 -12.39 18.28
CA VAL A 105 7.25 -11.28 17.45
C VAL A 105 7.33 -11.63 15.96
N GLN A 106 8.44 -12.19 15.48
CA GLN A 106 8.57 -12.59 14.07
C GLN A 106 7.58 -13.70 13.68
N ALA A 107 7.35 -14.69 14.55
CA ALA A 107 6.32 -15.71 14.32
C ALA A 107 4.92 -15.10 14.23
N ARG A 108 4.62 -14.11 15.09
CA ARG A 108 3.34 -13.39 15.06
C ARG A 108 3.18 -12.56 13.80
N LYS A 109 4.22 -11.84 13.36
CA LYS A 109 4.24 -11.08 12.09
C LYS A 109 3.91 -11.98 10.89
N ARG A 110 4.60 -13.12 10.78
CA ARG A 110 4.34 -14.12 9.72
C ARG A 110 2.90 -14.64 9.74
N ARG A 111 2.36 -14.90 10.93
CA ARG A 111 0.95 -15.32 11.08
C ARG A 111 -0.02 -14.22 10.65
N ILE A 112 0.22 -12.98 11.05
CA ILE A 112 -0.61 -11.81 10.69
C ILE A 112 -0.68 -11.67 9.18
N ASP A 113 0.49 -11.61 8.54
CA ASP A 113 0.54 -11.38 7.10
C ASP A 113 -0.03 -12.58 6.31
N GLY A 114 0.33 -13.81 6.67
CA GLY A 114 -0.19 -15.00 5.98
C GLY A 114 -1.73 -15.10 6.04
N GLN A 115 -2.36 -14.68 7.13
CA GLN A 115 -3.82 -14.65 7.25
C GLN A 115 -4.45 -13.50 6.43
N ALA A 116 -3.82 -12.32 6.43
CA ALA A 116 -4.28 -11.19 5.63
C ALA A 116 -4.18 -11.49 4.12
N THR A 117 -3.05 -12.05 3.67
CA THR A 117 -2.81 -12.52 2.31
C THR A 117 -3.86 -13.53 1.88
N ALA A 118 -4.10 -14.57 2.68
CA ALA A 118 -5.10 -15.60 2.36
C ALA A 118 -6.50 -15.01 2.21
N ALA A 119 -6.89 -14.08 3.08
CA ALA A 119 -8.20 -13.43 3.05
C ALA A 119 -8.37 -12.54 1.81
N ALA A 120 -7.37 -11.71 1.51
CA ALA A 120 -7.39 -10.81 0.35
C ALA A 120 -7.43 -11.58 -0.97
N GLU A 121 -6.52 -12.54 -1.12
CA GLU A 121 -6.38 -13.29 -2.38
C GLU A 121 -7.56 -14.21 -2.65
N SER A 122 -8.21 -14.76 -1.62
CA SER A 122 -9.45 -15.52 -1.79
C SER A 122 -10.50 -14.70 -2.55
N ILE A 123 -10.60 -13.41 -2.25
CA ILE A 123 -11.50 -12.47 -2.94
C ILE A 123 -10.96 -12.11 -4.32
N LEU A 124 -9.67 -11.75 -4.43
CA LEU A 124 -9.06 -11.36 -5.71
C LEU A 124 -9.06 -12.49 -6.75
N ARG A 125 -8.97 -13.75 -6.33
CA ARG A 125 -9.10 -14.93 -7.22
C ARG A 125 -10.50 -15.06 -7.83
N GLY A 126 -11.51 -14.49 -7.19
CA GLY A 126 -12.88 -14.42 -7.73
C GLY A 126 -13.09 -13.27 -8.72
N PHE A 127 -12.09 -12.40 -8.92
CA PHE A 127 -12.20 -11.28 -9.84
C PHE A 127 -12.35 -11.76 -11.29
N ALA A 128 -13.30 -11.18 -12.03
CA ALA A 128 -13.65 -11.66 -13.36
C ALA A 128 -12.62 -11.35 -14.46
N GLU A 129 -11.79 -10.31 -14.25
CA GLU A 129 -10.76 -9.88 -15.18
C GLU A 129 -9.38 -10.31 -14.65
N ARG A 130 -8.37 -10.35 -15.54
CA ARG A 130 -7.01 -10.72 -15.16
C ARG A 130 -6.39 -9.62 -14.31
N LEU A 131 -5.75 -9.99 -13.22
CA LEU A 131 -5.00 -9.10 -12.34
C LEU A 131 -3.57 -9.59 -12.23
N VAL A 132 -2.60 -8.75 -12.58
CA VAL A 132 -1.17 -9.01 -12.46
C VAL A 132 -0.61 -8.09 -11.40
N ILE A 133 0.04 -8.66 -10.39
CA ILE A 133 0.71 -7.87 -9.35
C ILE A 133 2.00 -7.31 -9.93
N VAL A 134 2.16 -6.00 -9.83
CA VAL A 134 3.31 -5.25 -10.36
C VAL A 134 4.19 -4.68 -9.25
N ALA A 135 3.65 -4.61 -8.03
CA ALA A 135 4.34 -4.20 -6.82
C ALA A 135 3.65 -4.83 -5.61
N GLY A 136 4.45 -5.29 -4.66
CA GLY A 136 3.99 -5.81 -3.38
C GLY A 136 5.17 -6.35 -2.59
N GLU A 137 4.91 -6.96 -1.43
CA GLU A 137 5.99 -7.62 -0.69
C GLU A 137 6.65 -8.68 -1.58
N GLY A 138 7.97 -8.61 -1.69
CA GLY A 138 8.74 -9.50 -2.55
C GLY A 138 8.55 -10.97 -2.18
N PRO A 139 9.07 -11.90 -3.01
CA PRO A 139 9.10 -13.32 -2.66
C PRO A 139 10.13 -13.55 -1.56
N GLY A 140 9.86 -13.08 -0.33
CA GLY A 140 10.53 -13.63 0.84
C GLY A 140 10.27 -15.12 0.85
N GLU A 141 11.29 -15.95 1.11
CA GLU A 141 11.24 -17.41 1.02
C GLU A 141 10.12 -18.10 1.85
N GLN A 142 9.28 -17.33 2.56
CA GLN A 142 8.26 -17.79 3.49
C GLN A 142 6.90 -17.08 3.38
N MET A 143 6.70 -16.12 2.46
CA MET A 143 5.45 -15.33 2.36
C MET A 143 4.61 -15.74 1.13
N PRO A 144 3.28 -15.99 1.27
CA PRO A 144 2.52 -16.76 0.29
C PRO A 144 1.89 -15.97 -0.89
N GLY A 145 2.06 -14.65 -1.00
CA GLY A 145 1.35 -13.84 -1.99
C GLY A 145 1.91 -12.43 -2.16
N ALA A 146 1.21 -11.61 -2.95
CA ALA A 146 1.61 -10.25 -3.35
C ALA A 146 2.95 -10.10 -4.11
N PHE A 147 3.55 -11.19 -4.60
CA PHE A 147 4.83 -11.11 -5.31
C PHE A 147 4.66 -10.56 -6.73
N VAL A 148 5.67 -9.83 -7.20
CA VAL A 148 5.69 -9.24 -8.56
C VAL A 148 5.58 -10.34 -9.61
N GLY A 149 4.62 -10.17 -10.54
CA GLY A 149 4.31 -11.12 -11.60
C GLY A 149 3.24 -12.16 -11.22
N GLN A 150 2.79 -12.20 -9.96
CA GLN A 150 1.68 -13.06 -9.56
C GLN A 150 0.40 -12.70 -10.34
N GLU A 151 -0.31 -13.72 -10.83
CA GLU A 151 -1.59 -13.55 -11.50
C GLU A 151 -2.75 -14.02 -10.61
N LEU A 152 -3.80 -13.19 -10.53
CA LEU A 152 -5.05 -13.43 -9.81
C LEU A 152 -6.24 -13.12 -10.71
N GLY A 153 -7.43 -13.59 -10.32
CA GLY A 153 -8.67 -13.35 -11.05
C GLY A 153 -8.80 -14.16 -12.35
N GLY A 154 -9.26 -13.51 -13.41
CA GLY A 154 -9.41 -14.11 -14.73
C GLY A 154 -8.07 -14.46 -15.40
N ASP A 155 -8.14 -15.27 -16.46
CA ASP A 155 -6.94 -15.73 -17.17
C ASP A 155 -6.49 -14.76 -18.28
N ALA A 156 -5.41 -15.11 -19.00
CA ALA A 156 -4.85 -14.33 -20.11
C ALA A 156 -5.83 -14.07 -21.28
N SER A 157 -6.96 -14.78 -21.36
CA SER A 157 -8.01 -14.54 -22.36
C SER A 157 -9.00 -13.44 -21.95
N SER A 158 -8.89 -12.94 -20.71
CA SER A 158 -9.71 -11.82 -20.20
C SER A 158 -9.58 -10.58 -21.08
N PRO A 159 -10.66 -9.83 -21.33
CA PRO A 159 -10.64 -8.66 -22.21
C PRO A 159 -9.80 -7.50 -21.67
N ARG A 160 -9.52 -7.50 -20.36
CA ARG A 160 -8.67 -6.51 -19.69
C ARG A 160 -7.70 -7.22 -18.75
N THR A 161 -6.52 -6.62 -18.60
CA THR A 161 -5.52 -6.97 -17.60
C THR A 161 -5.30 -5.75 -16.71
N TRP A 162 -5.47 -5.95 -15.41
CA TRP A 162 -5.19 -4.97 -14.36
C TRP A 162 -3.79 -5.14 -13.82
N SER A 163 -3.16 -4.03 -13.48
CA SER A 163 -1.93 -3.98 -12.71
C SER A 163 -2.27 -3.69 -11.25
N GLY A 164 -1.84 -4.56 -10.34
CA GLY A 164 -2.11 -4.48 -8.91
C GLY A 164 -0.89 -4.10 -8.09
N ILE A 165 -1.09 -3.22 -7.11
CA ILE A 165 -0.13 -2.88 -6.07
C ILE A 165 -0.74 -3.33 -4.75
N PHE A 166 -0.10 -4.22 -4.00
CA PHE A 166 -0.67 -4.74 -2.76
C PHE A 166 0.35 -4.85 -1.65
N ASP A 167 -0.02 -4.35 -0.48
CA ASP A 167 0.57 -4.71 0.81
C ASP A 167 -0.59 -5.05 1.75
N TYR A 168 -0.77 -6.34 2.02
CA TYR A 168 -1.95 -6.78 2.74
C TYR A 168 -1.92 -6.37 4.22
N VAL A 169 -0.73 -6.14 4.81
CA VAL A 169 -0.54 -5.54 6.14
C VAL A 169 0.75 -4.72 6.18
N ASP A 170 0.63 -3.46 5.79
CA ASP A 170 1.67 -2.47 6.04
C ASP A 170 1.73 -2.18 7.55
N GLY A 171 2.86 -2.52 8.15
CA GLY A 171 3.07 -2.47 9.59
C GLY A 171 2.73 -3.77 10.34
N THR A 172 3.20 -4.92 9.85
CA THR A 172 3.11 -6.20 10.57
C THR A 172 3.68 -6.13 11.99
N THR A 173 4.79 -5.41 12.21
CA THR A 173 5.38 -5.17 13.54
C THR A 173 4.42 -4.37 14.44
N LEU A 174 3.84 -3.27 13.94
CA LEU A 174 2.84 -2.49 14.69
C LEU A 174 1.64 -3.37 15.06
N THR A 175 1.20 -4.21 14.12
CA THR A 175 0.11 -5.17 14.34
C THR A 175 0.44 -6.20 15.40
N ALA A 176 1.65 -6.78 15.36
CA ALA A 176 2.11 -7.77 16.34
C ALA A 176 2.22 -7.19 17.76
N LEU A 177 2.63 -5.92 17.88
CA LEU A 177 2.76 -5.20 19.14
C LEU A 177 1.46 -4.52 19.59
N GLY A 178 0.42 -4.52 18.75
CA GLY A 178 -0.85 -3.83 19.04
C GLY A 178 -0.74 -2.30 19.04
N LEU A 179 0.30 -1.75 18.38
CA LEU A 179 0.51 -0.32 18.22
C LEU A 179 -0.34 0.23 17.07
N PRO A 180 -0.86 1.46 17.18
CA PRO A 180 -1.64 2.07 16.11
C PRO A 180 -0.76 2.39 14.91
N GLY A 181 -1.37 2.41 13.73
CA GLY A 181 -0.73 2.84 12.49
C GLY A 181 -1.00 1.87 11.34
N ALA A 182 -1.00 0.56 11.61
CA ALA A 182 -1.02 -0.47 10.58
C ALA A 182 -2.25 -0.42 9.66
N LEU A 183 -2.01 -0.58 8.37
CA LEU A 183 -3.00 -0.51 7.30
C LEU A 183 -2.89 -1.74 6.38
N SER A 184 -4.01 -2.13 5.77
CA SER A 184 -3.99 -2.95 4.56
C SER A 184 -4.12 -2.02 3.36
N LEU A 185 -3.28 -2.19 2.33
CA LEU A 185 -3.12 -1.31 1.19
C LEU A 185 -3.31 -2.06 -0.13
N GLY A 186 -4.11 -1.49 -1.03
CA GLY A 186 -4.32 -2.07 -2.36
C GLY A 186 -4.60 -1.00 -3.40
N GLY A 187 -4.00 -1.14 -4.58
CA GLY A 187 -4.12 -0.22 -5.70
C GLY A 187 -4.31 -0.96 -7.01
N LEU A 188 -5.16 -0.40 -7.89
CA LEU A 188 -5.44 -0.95 -9.21
C LEU A 188 -5.34 0.13 -10.29
N GLY A 189 -4.70 -0.23 -11.39
CA GLY A 189 -4.61 0.59 -12.60
C GLY A 189 -4.38 -0.27 -13.84
N GLU A 190 -4.24 0.38 -15.00
CA GLU A 190 -3.98 -0.29 -16.28
C GLU A 190 -2.61 0.12 -16.82
N GLY A 191 -1.70 -0.84 -17.01
CA GLY A 191 -0.37 -0.56 -17.57
C GLY A 191 0.54 0.18 -16.61
N LEU A 192 0.40 -0.09 -15.31
CA LEU A 192 1.37 0.34 -14.31
C LEU A 192 2.67 -0.45 -14.51
N ARG A 193 3.82 0.19 -14.31
CA ARG A 193 5.13 -0.44 -14.46
C ARG A 193 5.45 -1.29 -13.23
N SER A 194 5.99 -2.49 -13.42
CA SER A 194 6.48 -3.30 -12.29
C SER A 194 7.71 -2.68 -11.62
N VAL A 195 7.80 -2.80 -10.31
CA VAL A 195 8.99 -2.41 -9.53
C VAL A 195 9.55 -3.61 -8.78
N PRO A 196 10.88 -3.76 -8.69
CA PRO A 196 11.48 -4.79 -7.86
C PRO A 196 11.33 -4.43 -6.37
N ASP A 197 11.56 -5.41 -5.51
CA ASP A 197 11.64 -5.24 -4.06
C ASP A 197 13.00 -4.62 -3.67
N LEU A 198 13.17 -3.35 -4.03
CA LEU A 198 14.33 -2.50 -3.72
C LEU A 198 13.86 -1.24 -2.99
N GLN A 199 14.73 -0.24 -2.92
CA GLN A 199 14.43 1.05 -2.30
C GLN A 199 14.48 2.16 -3.36
N ALA A 200 14.05 3.36 -2.98
CA ALA A 200 14.18 4.55 -3.80
C ALA A 200 14.43 5.79 -2.93
N TYR A 201 15.47 6.57 -3.27
CA TYR A 201 15.62 7.93 -2.74
C TYR A 201 14.69 8.86 -3.50
N ALA A 202 13.75 9.50 -2.81
CA ALA A 202 12.71 10.29 -3.45
C ALA A 202 12.42 11.61 -2.73
N VAL A 203 11.85 12.55 -3.48
CA VAL A 203 11.28 13.80 -2.97
C VAL A 203 9.91 14.07 -3.58
N LEU A 204 8.94 14.45 -2.75
CA LEU A 204 7.59 14.82 -3.16
C LEU A 204 7.54 16.29 -3.57
N ALA A 205 7.26 16.56 -4.84
CA ALA A 205 7.33 17.90 -5.42
C ALA A 205 6.11 18.23 -6.31
N PRO A 206 5.83 19.52 -6.54
CA PRO A 206 4.95 19.95 -7.62
C PRO A 206 5.45 19.47 -8.99
N VAL A 207 4.54 19.00 -9.83
CA VAL A 207 4.86 18.53 -11.20
C VAL A 207 5.50 19.64 -12.04
N SER A 208 5.15 20.91 -11.78
CA SER A 208 5.69 22.09 -12.48
C SER A 208 7.20 22.28 -12.33
N ILE A 209 7.81 21.74 -11.26
CA ILE A 209 9.25 21.86 -11.01
C ILE A 209 9.99 20.52 -11.04
N ALA A 210 9.29 19.39 -11.17
CA ALA A 210 9.87 18.04 -11.07
C ALA A 210 11.07 17.84 -12.01
N GLY A 211 10.99 18.31 -13.26
CA GLY A 211 12.08 18.21 -14.23
C GLY A 211 13.29 19.12 -13.99
N ARG A 212 13.22 20.01 -12.98
CA ARG A 212 14.30 20.93 -12.60
C ARG A 212 15.00 20.53 -11.30
N LEU A 213 14.47 19.54 -10.59
CA LEU A 213 15.07 19.02 -9.38
C LEU A 213 16.22 18.07 -9.74
N ASP A 214 17.32 18.19 -9.01
CA ASP A 214 18.47 17.31 -9.13
C ASP A 214 18.47 16.34 -7.95
N LEU A 215 18.31 15.05 -8.23
CA LEU A 215 18.54 13.99 -7.25
C LEU A 215 19.86 13.27 -7.50
N GLY A 216 20.61 13.62 -8.55
CA GLY A 216 21.91 13.04 -8.91
C GLY A 216 23.00 13.36 -7.90
N THR A 217 22.95 14.56 -7.32
CA THR A 217 23.82 15.02 -6.22
C THR A 217 23.57 14.20 -4.94
N PRO A 218 24.57 14.01 -4.05
CA PRO A 218 24.37 13.33 -2.79
C PRO A 218 23.23 13.95 -1.94
N PRO A 219 22.36 13.13 -1.32
CA PRO A 219 21.17 13.60 -0.59
C PRO A 219 21.41 14.75 0.38
N GLU A 220 22.47 14.67 1.18
CA GLU A 220 22.80 15.64 2.22
C GLU A 220 23.34 16.97 1.68
N GLU A 221 23.84 17.00 0.44
CA GLU A 221 24.41 18.18 -0.19
C GLU A 221 23.33 19.08 -0.80
N HIS A 222 22.31 18.49 -1.43
CA HIS A 222 21.25 19.24 -2.13
C HIS A 222 19.94 19.40 -1.35
N ALA A 223 19.81 18.79 -0.16
CA ALA A 223 18.51 18.65 0.49
C ALA A 223 17.84 20.01 0.70
N LEU A 224 18.60 21.01 1.15
CA LEU A 224 18.08 22.35 1.42
C LEU A 224 17.68 23.08 0.12
N ASP A 225 18.38 22.85 -0.97
CA ASP A 225 18.05 23.45 -2.28
C ASP A 225 16.75 22.86 -2.84
N LEU A 226 16.54 21.54 -2.67
CA LEU A 226 15.28 20.87 -3.01
C LEU A 226 14.11 21.44 -2.18
N ILE A 227 14.30 21.54 -0.86
CA ILE A 227 13.28 22.08 0.05
C ILE A 227 12.92 23.52 -0.29
N ASP A 228 13.91 24.37 -0.60
CA ASP A 228 13.68 25.76 -0.99
C ASP A 228 12.94 25.88 -2.33
N ALA A 229 13.33 25.08 -3.33
CA ALA A 229 12.68 25.07 -4.63
C ALA A 229 11.21 24.64 -4.52
N ILE A 230 10.93 23.59 -3.74
CA ILE A 230 9.58 23.10 -3.49
C ILE A 230 8.77 24.12 -2.69
N GLY A 231 9.35 24.70 -1.64
CA GLY A 231 8.71 25.74 -0.84
C GLY A 231 8.31 26.96 -1.66
N ALA A 232 9.23 27.46 -2.49
CA ALA A 232 8.99 28.59 -3.38
C ALA A 232 7.84 28.32 -4.36
N GLU A 233 7.82 27.14 -4.99
CA GLU A 233 6.73 26.73 -5.90
C GLU A 233 5.39 26.59 -5.18
N CYS A 234 5.41 26.17 -3.91
CA CYS A 234 4.22 26.08 -3.07
C CYS A 234 3.78 27.43 -2.46
N GLY A 235 4.48 28.53 -2.78
CA GLY A 235 4.19 29.86 -2.25
C GLY A 235 4.65 30.09 -0.80
N VAL A 236 5.49 29.22 -0.26
CA VAL A 236 6.07 29.34 1.08
C VAL A 236 7.37 30.11 1.00
N ARG A 237 7.44 31.25 1.69
CA ARG A 237 8.57 32.21 1.56
C ARG A 237 9.75 31.93 2.47
N ARG A 238 9.53 31.22 3.58
CA ARG A 238 10.57 30.94 4.57
C ARG A 238 10.61 29.45 4.82
N ARG A 239 11.81 28.88 4.83
CA ARG A 239 12.04 27.47 5.15
C ARG A 239 11.46 27.07 6.52
N GLY A 240 11.47 28.00 7.48
CA GLY A 240 10.88 27.83 8.81
C GLY A 240 9.36 27.68 8.85
N ASP A 241 8.66 27.90 7.72
CA ASP A 241 7.22 27.69 7.60
C ASP A 241 6.90 26.32 6.92
N LEU A 242 7.92 25.53 6.57
CA LEU A 242 7.77 24.22 5.94
C LEU A 242 7.73 23.08 6.96
N ARG A 243 6.85 22.10 6.71
CA ARG A 243 6.83 20.78 7.34
C ARG A 243 7.32 19.71 6.35
N VAL A 244 8.44 19.10 6.67
CA VAL A 244 9.09 18.06 5.86
C VAL A 244 8.98 16.72 6.59
N VAL A 245 8.48 15.70 5.91
CA VAL A 245 8.47 14.32 6.43
C VAL A 245 9.67 13.56 5.87
N THR A 246 10.36 12.81 6.71
CA THR A 246 11.46 11.92 6.33
C THR A 246 11.43 10.65 7.19
N HIS A 247 12.21 9.63 6.81
CA HIS A 247 12.21 8.34 7.49
C HIS A 247 12.95 8.31 8.84
N SER A 248 12.62 7.29 9.65
CA SER A 248 13.15 7.03 10.99
C SER A 248 13.73 5.60 11.16
N HIS A 249 14.39 5.44 12.31
CA HIS A 249 15.11 4.34 12.98
C HIS A 249 15.45 2.98 12.32
N ASP A 250 14.69 2.40 11.39
CA ASP A 250 15.06 1.08 10.81
C ASP A 250 16.22 1.19 9.80
N THR A 251 16.25 2.29 9.04
CA THR A 251 17.46 2.84 8.39
C THR A 251 18.06 3.96 9.21
N GLY A 252 17.71 4.03 10.51
CA GLY A 252 17.94 5.12 11.44
C GLY A 252 19.32 5.76 11.37
N PRO A 253 20.41 4.96 11.35
CA PRO A 253 21.74 5.49 11.13
C PRO A 253 21.82 6.35 9.87
N PHE A 254 21.37 5.85 8.71
CA PHE A 254 21.58 6.46 7.41
C PHE A 254 20.94 7.85 7.27
N HIS A 255 19.77 8.09 7.87
CA HIS A 255 19.06 9.38 7.76
C HIS A 255 19.53 10.45 8.75
N GLN A 256 20.41 10.13 9.71
CA GLN A 256 20.82 11.07 10.77
C GLN A 256 21.39 12.38 10.19
N THR A 257 22.25 12.28 9.18
CA THR A 257 22.85 13.49 8.59
C THR A 257 21.82 14.29 7.81
N LEU A 258 20.94 13.66 7.04
CA LEU A 258 19.85 14.34 6.34
C LEU A 258 18.93 15.08 7.33
N ILE A 259 18.48 14.41 8.39
CA ILE A 259 17.62 14.99 9.42
C ILE A 259 18.30 16.18 10.08
N ARG A 260 19.58 16.04 10.47
CA ARG A 260 20.37 17.13 11.04
C ARG A 260 20.47 18.31 10.07
N ARG A 261 20.79 18.07 8.80
CA ARG A 261 20.88 19.10 7.76
C ARG A 261 19.57 19.87 7.60
N LEU A 262 18.43 19.18 7.56
CA LEU A 262 17.11 19.82 7.47
C LEU A 262 16.82 20.70 8.69
N ARG A 263 17.10 20.20 9.91
CA ARG A 263 16.88 20.93 11.16
C ARG A 263 17.80 22.14 11.30
N GLU A 264 19.10 21.95 11.13
CA GLU A 264 20.10 23.04 11.20
C GLU A 264 19.95 24.05 10.05
N GLY A 265 19.44 23.59 8.91
CA GLY A 265 19.09 24.43 7.77
C GLY A 265 17.87 25.33 8.03
N GLY A 266 17.13 25.15 9.13
CA GLY A 266 16.01 26.02 9.49
C GLY A 266 14.67 25.61 8.88
N VAL A 267 14.47 24.32 8.57
CA VAL A 267 13.13 23.77 8.33
C VAL A 267 12.31 23.88 9.62
N GLY A 268 11.06 24.35 9.50
CA GLY A 268 10.20 24.63 10.65
C GLY A 268 9.83 23.38 11.45
N ASP A 269 9.43 22.33 10.74
CA ASP A 269 9.09 21.05 11.33
C ASP A 269 9.64 19.90 10.49
N VAL A 270 10.53 19.10 11.08
CA VAL A 270 11.09 17.89 10.47
C VAL A 270 10.46 16.69 11.17
N VAL A 271 9.40 16.16 10.55
CA VAL A 271 8.64 15.03 11.05
C VAL A 271 9.39 13.74 10.72
N VAL A 272 9.72 13.02 11.78
CA VAL A 272 10.36 11.70 11.74
C VAL A 272 9.36 10.76 12.41
N PRO A 273 8.55 10.00 11.66
CA PRO A 273 7.52 9.13 12.23
C PRO A 273 8.13 8.06 13.13
N ASP A 274 7.35 7.49 14.05
CA ASP A 274 7.77 6.32 14.83
C ASP A 274 8.14 5.14 13.89
N PRO A 275 9.05 4.23 14.30
CA PRO A 275 9.53 3.14 13.44
C PRO A 275 8.38 2.33 12.87
N VAL A 276 8.57 1.82 11.63
CA VAL A 276 7.54 1.21 10.76
C VAL A 276 6.67 2.27 10.05
N ILE A 277 7.28 2.96 9.09
CA ILE A 277 6.62 4.05 8.36
C ILE A 277 5.61 3.49 7.38
N ILE A 278 4.44 4.12 7.43
CA ILE A 278 3.34 3.95 6.49
C ILE A 278 3.20 5.30 5.78
N GLU A 279 3.56 5.37 4.51
CA GLU A 279 3.57 6.60 3.70
C GLU A 279 2.19 7.19 3.42
N PRO A 280 1.12 6.40 3.15
CA PRO A 280 -0.16 6.94 2.70
C PRO A 280 -0.73 8.11 3.53
N PRO A 281 -0.71 8.11 4.87
CA PRO A 281 -1.17 9.26 5.66
C PRO A 281 -0.48 10.58 5.33
N TYR A 282 0.83 10.57 5.09
CA TYR A 282 1.58 11.79 4.77
C TYR A 282 1.34 12.26 3.33
N VAL A 283 1.11 11.32 2.40
CA VAL A 283 0.68 11.62 1.03
C VAL A 283 -0.73 12.25 1.04
N LEU A 284 -1.65 11.71 1.84
CA LEU A 284 -3.00 12.27 2.03
C LEU A 284 -2.95 13.64 2.72
N ALA A 285 -2.02 13.85 3.65
CA ALA A 285 -1.78 15.16 4.27
C ALA A 285 -1.29 16.17 3.24
N ARG A 286 -0.39 15.75 2.33
CA ARG A 286 0.06 16.60 1.21
C ARG A 286 -1.06 16.99 0.27
N ALA A 287 -1.99 16.07 0.02
CA ALA A 287 -3.20 16.30 -0.76
C ALA A 287 -4.23 17.18 -0.05
N GLY A 288 -4.00 17.56 1.22
CA GLY A 288 -4.91 18.40 2.01
C GLY A 288 -6.15 17.66 2.52
N LEU A 289 -6.11 16.32 2.57
CA LEU A 289 -7.23 15.49 3.02
C LEU A 289 -7.19 15.18 4.53
N VAL A 290 -6.01 15.25 5.13
CA VAL A 290 -5.80 15.03 6.57
C VAL A 290 -4.81 16.04 7.14
N GLU A 291 -4.83 16.19 8.47
CA GLU A 291 -3.90 17.01 9.23
C GLU A 291 -2.90 16.11 9.98
N PRO A 292 -1.68 16.60 10.26
CA PRO A 292 -1.18 17.94 10.00
C PRO A 292 -0.77 18.16 8.53
N ARG A 293 -0.93 19.39 8.00
CA ARG A 293 -0.40 19.79 6.68
C ARG A 293 1.08 19.39 6.51
N VAL A 294 1.39 18.67 5.43
CA VAL A 294 2.74 18.31 4.97
C VAL A 294 3.07 19.08 3.70
N ASP A 295 4.26 19.69 3.63
CA ASP A 295 4.73 20.41 2.44
C ASP A 295 5.41 19.49 1.43
N THR A 296 6.24 18.59 1.94
CA THR A 296 7.01 17.65 1.12
C THR A 296 7.47 16.48 1.98
N MET A 297 7.87 15.43 1.29
CA MET A 297 8.46 14.22 1.83
C MET A 297 9.81 14.07 1.14
N ILE A 298 10.86 13.75 1.88
CA ILE A 298 12.20 13.49 1.32
C ILE A 298 12.85 12.37 2.11
N GLY A 299 13.51 11.44 1.43
CA GLY A 299 14.14 10.32 2.11
C GLY A 299 14.19 9.08 1.23
N VAL A 300 14.27 7.93 1.89
CA VAL A 300 14.34 6.62 1.24
C VAL A 300 13.07 5.90 1.56
N PHE A 301 12.44 5.37 0.52
CA PHE A 301 11.17 4.68 0.59
C PHE A 301 11.36 3.29 0.00
N GLY A 302 10.62 2.30 0.52
CA GLY A 302 10.48 1.05 -0.20
C GLY A 302 9.88 1.32 -1.58
N PHE A 303 10.40 0.63 -2.60
CA PHE A 303 10.02 0.93 -3.97
C PHE A 303 8.54 0.61 -4.27
N PRO A 304 7.97 -0.52 -3.77
CA PRO A 304 6.53 -0.78 -3.84
C PRO A 304 5.68 0.32 -3.17
N GLU A 305 6.09 0.80 -2.00
CA GLU A 305 5.39 1.82 -1.21
C GLU A 305 5.43 3.18 -1.93
N LEU A 306 6.58 3.54 -2.51
CA LEU A 306 6.71 4.71 -3.37
C LEU A 306 5.78 4.63 -4.59
N MET A 307 5.66 3.45 -5.21
CA MET A 307 4.74 3.24 -6.32
C MET A 307 3.29 3.42 -5.90
N PHE A 308 2.90 2.89 -4.73
CA PHE A 308 1.57 3.09 -4.18
C PHE A 308 1.30 4.58 -3.85
N ALA A 309 2.27 5.27 -3.28
CA ALA A 309 2.21 6.71 -3.05
C ALA A 309 2.03 7.51 -4.36
N CYS A 310 2.73 7.13 -5.44
CA CYS A 310 2.53 7.72 -6.76
C CYS A 310 1.12 7.47 -7.32
N LEU A 311 0.55 6.28 -7.09
CA LEU A 311 -0.84 5.98 -7.47
C LEU A 311 -1.84 6.87 -6.73
N ILE A 312 -1.66 7.04 -5.42
CA ILE A 312 -2.49 7.94 -4.61
C ILE A 312 -2.45 9.35 -5.19
N LEU A 313 -1.26 9.89 -5.45
CA LEU A 313 -1.11 11.23 -6.03
C LEU A 313 -1.79 11.35 -7.39
N GLU A 314 -1.63 10.38 -8.28
CA GLU A 314 -2.28 10.40 -9.61
C GLU A 314 -3.82 10.46 -9.49
N LEU A 315 -4.38 9.75 -8.51
CA LEU A 315 -5.82 9.69 -8.28
C LEU A 315 -6.37 11.00 -7.69
N ILE A 316 -5.75 11.55 -6.65
CA ILE A 316 -6.37 12.60 -5.83
C ILE A 316 -5.60 13.93 -5.77
N ALA A 317 -4.33 13.96 -6.17
CA ALA A 317 -3.50 15.16 -6.15
C ALA A 317 -2.49 15.20 -7.32
N PRO A 318 -2.95 15.15 -8.58
CA PRO A 318 -2.09 14.97 -9.76
C PRO A 318 -1.17 16.17 -10.05
N GLN A 319 -1.32 17.27 -9.32
CA GLN A 319 -0.39 18.41 -9.34
C GLN A 319 0.93 18.12 -8.60
N PHE A 320 1.01 17.03 -7.82
CA PHE A 320 2.22 16.58 -7.14
C PHE A 320 2.69 15.24 -7.70
N THR A 321 4.00 14.99 -7.60
CA THR A 321 4.64 13.74 -7.99
C THR A 321 5.85 13.52 -7.10
N PHE A 322 6.28 12.27 -6.98
CA PHE A 322 7.65 12.01 -6.55
C PHE A 322 8.62 12.20 -7.72
N VAL A 323 9.77 12.80 -7.43
CA VAL A 323 11.00 12.64 -8.21
C VAL A 323 11.86 11.66 -7.44
N PHE A 324 12.43 10.65 -8.09
CA PHE A 324 13.13 9.59 -7.38
C PHE A 324 14.31 9.04 -8.18
N ARG A 325 15.21 8.37 -7.46
CA ARG A 325 16.26 7.50 -8.00
C ARG A 325 16.13 6.14 -7.32
N PRO A 326 16.28 5.02 -8.04
CA PRO A 326 16.42 3.72 -7.40
C PRO A 326 17.54 3.78 -6.36
N ALA A 327 17.39 3.01 -5.29
CA ALA A 327 18.36 2.83 -4.23
C ALA A 327 18.54 1.34 -3.93
N SER A 328 19.77 0.96 -3.64
CA SER A 328 20.17 -0.39 -3.25
C SER A 328 19.60 -0.74 -1.88
N LEU A 329 19.11 -1.97 -1.76
CA LEU A 329 18.76 -2.58 -0.48
C LEU A 329 20.03 -3.06 0.23
N SER A 330 21.01 -3.56 -0.52
CA SER A 330 22.31 -3.98 0.02
C SER A 330 23.12 -2.80 0.57
N GLY A 331 23.02 -1.62 -0.03
CA GLY A 331 23.64 -0.38 0.45
C GLY A 331 23.12 0.08 1.82
N LEU A 332 21.94 -0.39 2.24
CA LEU A 332 21.41 -0.20 3.59
C LEU A 332 21.96 -1.23 4.60
N ARG A 333 22.83 -2.15 4.19
CA ARG A 333 23.48 -3.12 5.07
C ARG A 333 24.78 -2.52 5.61
N GLY A 334 24.77 -2.09 6.87
CA GLY A 334 25.96 -1.61 7.57
C GLY A 334 25.71 -0.39 8.44
N GLU A 335 26.79 0.21 8.93
CA GLU A 335 26.74 1.44 9.73
C GLU A 335 27.14 2.64 8.86
N SER A 336 26.19 3.52 8.58
CA SER A 336 26.44 4.82 7.96
C SER A 336 25.54 5.86 8.60
N SER A 337 26.01 7.10 8.67
CA SER A 337 25.18 8.25 9.09
C SER A 337 24.59 9.05 7.92
N THR A 338 24.89 8.62 6.69
CA THR A 338 24.56 9.29 5.43
C THR A 338 23.93 8.32 4.44
N LEU A 339 23.24 8.87 3.45
CA LEU A 339 22.54 8.14 2.41
C LEU A 339 23.42 7.82 1.18
N ALA A 340 24.72 8.12 1.21
CA ALA A 340 25.63 7.81 0.10
C ALA A 340 25.66 6.31 -0.29
N PRO A 341 25.68 5.35 0.66
CA PRO A 341 25.72 3.92 0.33
C PRO A 341 24.49 3.39 -0.42
N LEU A 342 23.38 4.13 -0.42
CA LEU A 342 22.16 3.75 -1.16
C LEU A 342 22.37 3.59 -2.67
N PHE A 343 23.47 4.13 -3.19
CA PHE A 343 23.75 4.08 -4.62
C PHE A 343 24.82 3.05 -4.96
N ASP A 344 25.26 2.24 -4.00
CA ASP A 344 26.19 1.13 -4.21
C ASP A 344 25.38 -0.15 -4.48
N PHE A 345 25.09 -0.42 -5.76
CA PHE A 345 24.28 -1.56 -6.18
C PHE A 345 25.10 -2.83 -6.34
N GLU A 346 24.54 -3.96 -5.90
CA GLU A 346 25.03 -5.29 -6.26
C GLU A 346 24.55 -5.69 -7.67
N ASP A 347 25.26 -6.61 -8.33
CA ASP A 347 24.97 -7.03 -9.71
C ASP A 347 23.52 -7.54 -9.88
N ASP A 348 23.00 -8.27 -8.90
CA ASP A 348 21.63 -8.80 -8.91
C ASP A 348 20.58 -7.69 -8.81
N GLU A 349 20.84 -6.62 -8.04
CA GLU A 349 19.96 -5.45 -7.97
C GLU A 349 19.94 -4.68 -9.30
N VAL A 350 21.10 -4.59 -9.97
CA VAL A 350 21.20 -3.99 -11.31
C VAL A 350 20.39 -4.80 -12.32
N GLU A 351 20.47 -6.13 -12.28
CA GLU A 351 19.68 -7.02 -13.14
C GLU A 351 18.17 -6.88 -12.89
N GLN A 352 17.75 -6.81 -11.62
CA GLN A 352 16.35 -6.60 -11.24
C GLN A 352 15.80 -5.27 -11.79
N LEU A 353 16.57 -4.18 -11.69
CA LEU A 353 16.19 -2.87 -12.26
C LEU A 353 16.09 -2.94 -13.79
N ALA A 354 17.07 -3.56 -14.44
CA ALA A 354 17.09 -3.68 -15.89
C ALA A 354 15.89 -4.48 -16.42
N ALA A 355 15.45 -5.53 -15.70
CA ALA A 355 14.30 -6.36 -16.05
C ALA A 355 12.98 -5.56 -16.14
N VAL A 356 12.86 -4.45 -15.39
CA VAL A 356 11.69 -3.56 -15.40
C VAL A 356 11.93 -2.25 -16.15
N GLY A 357 13.03 -2.15 -16.91
CA GLY A 357 13.38 -0.97 -17.70
C GLY A 357 13.73 0.26 -16.86
N LEU A 358 14.30 0.03 -15.67
CA LEU A 358 14.92 1.03 -14.82
C LEU A 358 16.44 0.88 -14.85
N ARG A 359 17.18 1.91 -14.44
CA ARG A 359 18.63 1.87 -14.38
C ARG A 359 19.13 2.46 -13.06
N PRO A 360 20.21 1.90 -12.49
CA PRO A 360 20.92 2.53 -11.38
C PRO A 360 21.28 3.98 -11.71
N HIS A 361 21.29 4.82 -10.68
CA HIS A 361 21.70 6.23 -10.72
C HIS A 361 20.85 7.17 -11.59
N GLU A 362 19.97 6.67 -12.46
CA GLU A 362 19.06 7.49 -13.26
C GLU A 362 17.93 8.04 -12.40
N GLN A 363 17.53 9.27 -12.70
CA GLN A 363 16.41 9.94 -12.06
C GLN A 363 15.13 9.73 -12.87
N PHE A 364 14.05 9.47 -12.15
CA PHE A 364 12.72 9.28 -12.69
C PHE A 364 11.72 10.19 -11.98
N VAL A 365 10.51 10.26 -12.52
CA VAL A 365 9.36 10.88 -11.87
C VAL A 365 8.23 9.85 -11.76
N GLY A 366 7.33 10.02 -10.80
CA GLY A 366 6.24 9.08 -10.50
C GLY A 366 5.41 8.62 -11.71
N SER A 367 5.28 9.46 -12.75
CA SER A 367 4.59 9.08 -13.99
C SER A 367 5.29 7.98 -14.81
N HIS A 368 6.55 7.66 -14.51
CA HIS A 368 7.24 6.49 -15.08
C HIS A 368 6.77 5.17 -14.44
N LEU A 369 6.27 5.23 -13.19
CA LEU A 369 5.70 4.09 -12.48
C LEU A 369 4.19 3.98 -12.72
N VAL A 370 3.49 5.11 -12.59
CA VAL A 370 2.04 5.25 -12.71
C VAL A 370 1.75 6.30 -13.79
N PRO A 371 1.63 5.92 -15.07
CA PRO A 371 1.38 6.88 -16.14
C PRO A 371 0.06 7.64 -15.93
N ALA A 372 0.00 8.89 -16.36
CA ALA A 372 -1.19 9.71 -16.18
C ALA A 372 -2.44 9.05 -16.80
N GLY A 373 -3.54 8.99 -16.06
CA GLY A 373 -4.80 8.40 -16.53
C GLY A 373 -4.94 6.89 -16.32
N THR A 374 -3.89 6.22 -15.84
CA THR A 374 -3.87 4.75 -15.67
C THR A 374 -4.42 4.27 -14.33
N GLY A 375 -4.30 5.07 -13.28
CA GLY A 375 -4.87 4.76 -11.97
C GLY A 375 -6.39 4.70 -11.99
N ARG A 376 -6.96 3.68 -11.36
CA ARG A 376 -8.42 3.53 -11.18
C ARG A 376 -8.87 3.69 -9.76
N ALA A 377 -8.25 2.97 -8.83
CA ALA A 377 -8.63 3.00 -7.42
C ALA A 377 -7.45 2.63 -6.52
N ALA A 378 -7.44 3.21 -5.33
CA ALA A 378 -6.63 2.75 -4.21
C ALA A 378 -7.52 2.63 -2.97
N ALA A 379 -7.33 1.59 -2.18
CA ALA A 379 -8.05 1.37 -0.93
C ALA A 379 -7.05 1.15 0.20
N MET A 380 -7.38 1.69 1.36
CA MET A 380 -6.62 1.46 2.59
C MET A 380 -7.57 1.22 3.76
N PHE A 381 -7.33 0.16 4.52
CA PHE A 381 -8.17 -0.24 5.65
C PHE A 381 -7.35 -0.38 6.91
N SER A 382 -7.93 0.03 8.04
CA SER A 382 -7.19 0.02 9.30
C SER A 382 -7.08 -1.37 9.90
N VAL A 383 -5.87 -1.74 10.30
CA VAL A 383 -5.56 -2.99 11.02
C VAL A 383 -5.46 -2.74 12.52
N THR A 384 -4.81 -1.65 12.95
CA THR A 384 -4.66 -1.30 14.38
C THR A 384 -5.13 0.10 14.76
N GLY A 385 -5.96 0.73 13.93
CA GLY A 385 -6.32 2.14 14.06
C GLY A 385 -5.29 3.02 13.38
N SER A 386 -5.71 4.18 12.88
CA SER A 386 -4.80 5.19 12.32
C SER A 386 -5.24 6.57 12.79
N PRO A 387 -4.57 7.15 13.81
CA PRO A 387 -4.92 8.48 14.32
C PRO A 387 -4.86 9.58 13.26
N LEU A 388 -3.85 9.56 12.38
CA LEU A 388 -3.69 10.53 11.30
C LEU A 388 -4.85 10.47 10.30
N LEU A 389 -5.31 9.26 9.96
CA LEU A 389 -6.47 9.06 9.08
C LEU A 389 -7.81 9.10 9.84
N ARG A 390 -7.77 9.14 11.18
CA ARG A 390 -8.90 8.99 12.11
C ARG A 390 -9.66 7.66 11.94
N LEU A 391 -9.01 6.62 11.47
CA LEU A 391 -9.64 5.31 11.26
C LEU A 391 -9.59 4.52 12.56
N ASP A 392 -10.74 4.00 12.97
CA ASP A 392 -10.81 3.10 14.12
C ASP A 392 -10.21 1.73 13.76
N PRO A 393 -9.60 1.03 14.73
CA PRO A 393 -9.20 -0.37 14.52
C PRO A 393 -10.44 -1.24 14.23
N PRO A 394 -10.26 -2.45 13.67
CA PRO A 394 -11.37 -3.40 13.52
C PRO A 394 -12.07 -3.68 14.85
N GLU A 395 -13.39 -3.48 14.88
CA GLU A 395 -14.23 -3.60 16.06
C GLU A 395 -15.16 -4.79 15.96
N ARG A 396 -15.21 -5.62 17.00
CA ARG A 396 -16.15 -6.74 17.09
C ARG A 396 -17.50 -6.26 17.65
N HIS A 397 -18.57 -6.57 16.95
CA HIS A 397 -19.96 -6.29 17.31
C HIS A 397 -20.76 -7.60 17.28
N GLY A 398 -20.77 -8.33 18.40
CA GLY A 398 -21.36 -9.67 18.47
C GLY A 398 -20.60 -10.66 17.57
N ASP A 399 -21.31 -11.19 16.58
CA ASP A 399 -20.78 -12.13 15.58
C ASP A 399 -20.28 -11.45 14.31
N SER A 400 -20.23 -10.11 14.27
CA SER A 400 -19.69 -9.37 13.12
C SER A 400 -18.46 -8.55 13.52
N VAL A 401 -17.61 -8.23 12.54
CA VAL A 401 -16.49 -7.29 12.68
C VAL A 401 -16.68 -6.13 11.70
N ALA A 402 -16.53 -4.91 12.21
CA ALA A 402 -16.54 -3.68 11.44
C ALA A 402 -15.11 -3.19 11.21
N VAL A 403 -14.76 -2.84 9.97
CA VAL A 403 -13.43 -2.33 9.58
C VAL A 403 -13.60 -0.95 8.93
N ALA A 404 -12.84 0.03 9.39
CA ALA A 404 -12.82 1.38 8.80
C ALA A 404 -11.74 1.52 7.73
N GLY A 405 -12.01 2.26 6.67
CA GLY A 405 -11.05 2.50 5.60
C GLY A 405 -11.38 3.70 4.71
N LEU A 406 -10.55 3.90 3.70
CA LEU A 406 -10.70 4.90 2.66
C LEU A 406 -10.64 4.22 1.29
N LEU A 407 -11.50 4.68 0.38
CA LEU A 407 -11.42 4.41 -1.06
C LEU A 407 -11.07 5.72 -1.76
N LEU A 408 -10.02 5.67 -2.57
CA LEU A 408 -9.52 6.76 -3.38
C LEU A 408 -9.77 6.43 -4.84
N GLU A 409 -10.46 7.31 -5.52
CA GLU A 409 -10.70 7.28 -6.96
C GLU A 409 -10.35 8.66 -7.52
N ARG A 410 -10.37 8.80 -8.84
CA ARG A 410 -9.99 10.05 -9.51
C ARG A 410 -10.79 11.24 -9.00
N GLY A 411 -10.12 12.15 -8.27
CA GLY A 411 -10.71 13.34 -7.67
C GLY A 411 -11.72 13.07 -6.54
N ARG A 412 -11.81 11.83 -6.03
CA ARG A 412 -12.78 11.43 -5.00
C ARG A 412 -12.12 10.59 -3.91
N THR A 413 -12.40 10.95 -2.66
CA THR A 413 -12.06 10.16 -1.49
C THR A 413 -13.32 9.82 -0.72
N THR A 414 -13.54 8.54 -0.45
CA THR A 414 -14.71 8.01 0.25
C THR A 414 -14.28 7.32 1.54
N ARG A 415 -14.85 7.72 2.67
CA ARG A 415 -14.66 7.00 3.94
C ARG A 415 -15.63 5.85 4.04
N LEU A 416 -15.11 4.67 4.35
CA LEU A 416 -15.84 3.41 4.40
C LEU A 416 -15.81 2.82 5.81
N ARG A 417 -16.90 2.14 6.16
CA ARG A 417 -16.98 1.21 7.29
C ARG A 417 -17.66 -0.06 6.78
N ILE A 418 -16.91 -1.15 6.72
CA ILE A 418 -17.39 -2.43 6.18
C ILE A 418 -17.69 -3.35 7.36
N THR A 419 -18.89 -3.92 7.41
CA THR A 419 -19.25 -4.93 8.41
C THR A 419 -19.44 -6.27 7.74
N SER A 420 -18.78 -7.30 8.30
CA SER A 420 -18.82 -8.69 7.83
C SER A 420 -18.95 -9.64 9.01
N ASP A 421 -19.65 -10.75 8.82
CA ASP A 421 -19.85 -11.78 9.85
C ASP A 421 -18.57 -12.61 10.07
N LEU A 422 -18.40 -13.10 11.30
CA LEU A 422 -17.19 -13.80 11.76
C LEU A 422 -16.98 -15.16 11.11
#